data_AF-A0A5C2RTY8-F1
#
_entry.id   AF-A0A5C2RTY8-F1
#
_cell.length_a   1.000
_cell.length_b   1.000
_cell.length_c   1.000
_cell.angle_alpha   90.00
_cell.angle_beta   90.00
_cell.angle_gamma   90.00
#
_symmetry.space_group_name_H-M   'P 1'
#
loop_
_entity.id
_entity.type
_entity.pdbx_description
1 polymer ?
#
loop_
_entity_poly.entity_id
_entity_poly.type
_entity_poly.pdbx_seq_one_letter_code
_entity_poly.pdbx_strand_id
1 'polypeptide(L)'
;MSQSLPVLLTLDSWVQQHITTLYSAKTADDFNTAFDAFISNNVTIKVNGKSMTRDQYKTLIMGEIKNDDGANVAFNGTVAVLDNTESFRPTFTGTAGVFFKATVLGRIFTLGQRQTSTVTSSLNVV
;
A
#
# COMPACT_ATOMS: atom_id res chain seq x y z
N MET A 1 21.26 -20.58 20.37
CA MET A 1 20.80 -19.90 19.14
C MET A 1 19.35 -19.52 19.35
N SER A 2 19.05 -18.24 19.58
CA SER A 2 17.66 -17.79 19.72
C SER A 2 17.07 -17.69 18.31
N GLN A 3 16.23 -18.65 17.92
CA GLN A 3 15.40 -18.50 16.72
C GLN A 3 14.43 -17.35 16.97
N SER A 4 14.52 -16.29 16.16
CA SER A 4 13.46 -15.30 16.05
C SER A 4 12.25 -15.99 15.42
N LEU A 5 11.19 -16.19 16.20
CA LEU A 5 9.91 -16.65 15.66
C LEU A 5 9.39 -15.60 14.65
N PRO A 6 8.91 -16.01 13.47
CA PRO A 6 8.35 -15.07 12.51
C PRO A 6 7.12 -14.40 13.14
N VAL A 7 7.10 -13.06 13.12
CA VAL A 7 5.94 -12.27 13.58
C VAL A 7 4.80 -12.49 12.60
N LEU A 8 3.75 -13.19 13.05
CA LEU A 8 2.50 -13.35 12.31
C LEU A 8 1.68 -12.08 12.45
N LEU A 9 1.57 -11.31 11.37
CA LEU A 9 0.73 -10.12 11.31
C LEU A 9 -0.72 -10.50 11.02
N THR A 10 -1.66 -9.81 11.67
CA THR A 10 -3.07 -9.85 11.29
C THR A 10 -3.25 -9.26 9.89
N LEU A 11 -4.31 -9.65 9.17
CA LEU A 11 -4.55 -9.24 7.79
C LEU A 11 -4.53 -7.71 7.60
N ASP A 12 -5.11 -6.95 8.53
CA ASP A 12 -5.09 -5.49 8.55
C ASP A 12 -3.67 -4.92 8.69
N SER A 13 -2.89 -5.42 9.66
CA SER A 13 -1.51 -5.02 9.89
C SER A 13 -0.62 -5.37 8.69
N TRP A 14 -0.84 -6.53 8.09
CA TRP A 14 -0.14 -6.96 6.87
C TRP A 14 -0.41 -5.99 5.72
N VAL A 15 -1.68 -5.66 5.44
CA VAL A 15 -2.05 -4.71 4.38
C VAL A 15 -1.45 -3.32 4.62
N GLN A 16 -1.53 -2.80 5.84
CA GLN A 16 -0.95 -1.50 6.19
C GLN A 16 0.57 -1.48 6.02
N GLN A 17 1.25 -2.54 6.44
CA GLN A 17 2.70 -2.68 6.27
C GLN A 17 3.07 -2.67 4.79
N HIS A 18 2.37 -3.43 3.95
CA HIS A 18 2.67 -3.49 2.52
C HIS A 18 2.43 -2.16 1.79
N ILE A 19 1.34 -1.44 2.13
CA ILE A 19 1.12 -0.08 1.58
C ILE A 19 2.25 0.85 2.01
N THR A 20 2.67 0.79 3.28
CA THR A 20 3.76 1.63 3.78
C THR A 20 5.08 1.31 3.08
N THR A 21 5.40 0.03 2.90
CA THR A 21 6.59 -0.43 2.16
C THR A 21 6.56 0.06 0.71
N LEU A 22 5.40 -0.04 0.05
CA LEU A 22 5.23 0.40 -1.34
C LEU A 22 5.53 1.89 -1.52
N TYR A 23 5.00 2.74 -0.64
CA TYR A 23 5.22 4.19 -0.69
C TYR A 23 6.61 4.61 -0.15
N SER A 24 7.31 3.72 0.56
CA SER A 24 8.67 3.98 1.06
C SER A 24 9.77 3.56 0.07
N ALA A 25 9.42 2.84 -0.99
CA ALA A 25 10.37 2.35 -1.99
C ALA A 25 11.10 3.52 -2.68
N LYS A 26 12.43 3.44 -2.75
CA LYS A 26 13.28 4.50 -3.31
C LYS A 26 13.85 4.19 -4.70
N THR A 27 13.78 2.94 -5.11
CA THR A 27 14.22 2.48 -6.42
C THR A 27 13.05 1.85 -7.18
N ALA A 28 13.14 1.83 -8.51
CA ALA A 28 12.13 1.19 -9.34
C ALA A 28 12.05 -0.33 -9.04
N ASP A 29 13.17 -0.96 -8.74
CA ASP A 29 13.24 -2.40 -8.47
C ASP A 29 12.61 -2.76 -7.11
N ASP A 30 12.89 -1.98 -6.06
CA ASP A 30 12.25 -2.16 -4.75
C ASP A 30 10.74 -1.93 -4.86
N PHE A 31 10.34 -0.90 -5.60
CA PHE A 31 8.94 -0.59 -5.84
C PHE A 31 8.24 -1.72 -6.59
N ASN A 32 8.82 -2.20 -7.70
CA ASN A 32 8.25 -3.27 -8.49
C ASN A 32 8.09 -4.55 -7.66
N THR A 33 9.11 -4.89 -6.89
CA THR A 33 9.10 -6.05 -5.98
C THR A 33 8.01 -5.92 -4.92
N ALA A 34 7.93 -4.78 -4.24
CA ALA A 34 6.89 -4.52 -3.24
C ALA A 34 5.48 -4.53 -3.85
N PHE A 35 5.32 -3.93 -5.03
CA PHE A 35 4.04 -3.87 -5.73
C PHE A 35 3.56 -5.27 -6.15
N ASP A 36 4.44 -6.08 -6.73
CA ASP A 36 4.08 -7.40 -7.23
C ASP A 36 3.88 -8.41 -6.09
N ALA A 37 4.54 -8.24 -4.95
CA ALA A 37 4.31 -9.03 -3.74
C ALA A 37 2.99 -8.72 -3.02
N PHE A 38 2.43 -7.52 -3.21
CA PHE A 38 1.25 -7.05 -2.50
C PHE A 38 -0.01 -7.00 -3.38
N ILE A 39 0.08 -6.40 -4.56
CA ILE A 39 -1.07 -6.15 -5.42
C ILE A 39 -1.27 -7.34 -6.37
N SER A 40 -2.27 -8.16 -6.05
CA SER A 40 -2.71 -9.29 -6.88
C SER A 40 -3.06 -8.86 -8.31
N ASN A 41 -2.93 -9.78 -9.26
CA ASN A 41 -3.41 -9.60 -10.63
C ASN A 41 -4.94 -9.42 -10.70
N ASN A 42 -5.67 -9.95 -9.71
CA ASN A 42 -7.13 -9.90 -9.63
C ASN A 42 -7.59 -8.91 -8.55
N VAL A 43 -7.16 -7.65 -8.65
CA VAL A 43 -7.44 -6.59 -7.67
C VAL A 43 -8.50 -5.61 -8.19
N THR A 44 -9.33 -5.08 -7.28
CA THR A 44 -10.20 -3.93 -7.57
C THR A 44 -9.63 -2.67 -6.92
N ILE A 45 -9.26 -1.69 -7.74
CA ILE A 45 -8.62 -0.45 -7.30
C ILE A 45 -9.52 0.74 -7.65
N LYS A 46 -9.75 1.62 -6.66
CA LYS A 46 -10.36 2.93 -6.90
C LYS A 46 -9.49 4.03 -6.30
N VAL A 47 -9.12 5.00 -7.14
CA VAL A 47 -8.37 6.19 -6.73
C VAL A 47 -9.26 7.40 -6.93
N ASN A 48 -9.45 8.22 -5.90
CA ASN A 48 -10.38 9.36 -5.92
C ASN A 48 -11.79 8.97 -6.45
N GLY A 49 -12.27 7.77 -6.10
CA GLY A 49 -13.57 7.25 -6.53
C GLY A 49 -13.64 6.67 -7.95
N LYS A 50 -12.59 6.81 -8.77
CA LYS A 50 -12.53 6.26 -10.13
C LYS A 50 -11.84 4.89 -10.15
N SER A 51 -12.46 3.91 -10.80
CA SER A 51 -11.84 2.60 -11.03
C SER A 51 -10.59 2.72 -11.90
N MET A 52 -9.55 1.99 -11.53
CA MET A 52 -8.24 2.02 -12.18
C MET A 52 -7.71 0.60 -12.36
N THR A 53 -6.97 0.34 -13.44
CA THR A 53 -6.29 -0.94 -13.62
C THR A 53 -5.06 -1.04 -12.72
N ARG A 54 -4.59 -2.27 -12.47
CA ARG A 54 -3.36 -2.54 -11.74
C ARG A 54 -2.15 -1.79 -12.32
N ASP A 55 -1.98 -1.79 -13.64
CA ASP A 55 -0.84 -1.14 -14.30
C ASP A 55 -0.94 0.39 -14.27
N GLN A 56 -2.15 0.93 -14.43
CA GLN A 56 -2.39 2.37 -14.26
C GLN A 56 -2.06 2.81 -12.84
N TYR A 57 -2.44 2.01 -11.84
CA TYR A 57 -2.14 2.28 -10.45
C TYR A 57 -0.65 2.17 -10.14
N LYS A 58 0.03 1.15 -10.69
CA LYS A 58 1.49 0.99 -10.60
C LYS A 58 2.21 2.23 -11.16
N THR A 59 1.80 2.67 -12.33
CA THR A 59 2.37 3.86 -13.00
C THR A 59 2.11 5.13 -12.20
N LEU A 60 0.90 5.29 -11.65
CA LEU A 60 0.55 6.43 -10.79
C LEU A 60 1.48 6.50 -9.58
N ILE A 61 1.56 5.45 -8.76
CA ILE A 61 2.38 5.49 -7.54
C ILE A 61 3.86 5.71 -7.88
N MET A 62 4.37 5.00 -8.90
CA MET A 62 5.76 5.17 -9.32
C MET A 62 6.04 6.62 -9.75
N GLY A 63 5.10 7.29 -10.42
CA GLY A 63 5.21 8.70 -10.77
C GLY A 63 5.25 9.62 -9.55
N GLU A 64 4.47 9.30 -8.51
CA GLU A 64 4.38 10.09 -7.28
C GLU A 64 5.65 9.96 -6.42
N ILE A 65 6.14 8.74 -6.21
CA ILE A 65 7.32 8.49 -5.35
C ILE A 65 8.65 8.75 -6.06
N LYS A 66 8.64 8.95 -7.39
CA LYS A 66 9.86 9.21 -8.15
C LYS A 66 10.51 10.51 -7.68
N ASN A 67 11.74 10.41 -7.18
CA ASN A 67 12.49 11.53 -6.62
C ASN A 67 11.79 12.19 -5.42
N ASP A 68 11.07 11.42 -4.60
CA ASP A 68 10.55 11.89 -3.33
C ASP A 68 11.66 12.00 -2.27
N ASP A 69 11.46 12.85 -1.27
CA ASP A 69 12.28 12.91 -0.05
C ASP A 69 11.70 11.99 1.04
N GLY A 70 10.47 11.50 0.85
CA GLY A 70 9.74 10.65 1.77
C GLY A 70 8.25 10.64 1.47
N ALA A 71 7.56 9.59 1.91
CA ALA A 71 6.12 9.50 1.89
C ALA A 71 5.59 9.17 3.28
N ASN A 72 4.45 9.75 3.64
CA ASN A 72 3.70 9.39 4.84
C ASN A 72 2.35 8.80 4.42
N VAL A 73 1.99 7.66 4.99
CA VAL A 73 0.71 7.01 4.75
C VAL A 73 -0.14 7.09 6.01
N ALA A 74 -1.28 7.77 5.91
CA ALA A 74 -2.30 7.78 6.95
C ALA A 74 -3.43 6.81 6.57
N PHE A 75 -3.72 5.86 7.45
CA PHE A 75 -4.83 4.92 7.26
C PHE A 75 -6.09 5.50 7.90
N ASN A 76 -7.07 5.82 7.06
CA ASN A 76 -8.34 6.43 7.46
C ASN A 76 -9.41 5.39 7.77
N GLY A 77 -9.19 4.13 7.38
CA GLY A 77 -10.01 2.99 7.74
C GLY A 77 -9.44 1.69 7.19
N THR A 78 -9.59 0.60 7.94
CA THR A 78 -9.26 -0.75 7.49
C THR A 78 -10.36 -1.69 7.97
N VAL A 79 -10.89 -2.50 7.06
CA VAL A 79 -11.91 -3.50 7.34
C VAL A 79 -11.39 -4.82 6.80
N ALA A 80 -11.21 -5.80 7.69
CA ALA A 80 -10.79 -7.14 7.33
C ALA A 80 -11.98 -8.09 7.50
N VAL A 81 -12.32 -8.80 6.43
CA VAL A 81 -13.28 -9.91 6.43
C VAL A 81 -12.48 -11.19 6.26
N LEU A 82 -12.39 -11.92 7.35
CA LEU A 82 -11.63 -13.16 7.44
C LEU A 82 -12.36 -14.30 6.73
N ASP A 83 -11.61 -15.12 6.00
CA ASP A 83 -12.13 -16.36 5.42
C ASP A 83 -12.23 -17.41 6.54
N ASN A 84 -13.46 -17.79 6.84
CA ASN A 84 -13.81 -18.74 7.89
C ASN A 84 -14.00 -20.17 7.36
N THR A 85 -13.68 -20.42 6.10
CA THR A 85 -13.77 -21.76 5.49
C THR A 85 -12.59 -22.67 5.85
N GLU A 86 -11.44 -22.08 6.22
CA GLU A 86 -10.24 -22.80 6.64
C GLU A 86 -10.16 -22.90 8.18
N SER A 87 -10.40 -24.09 8.71
CA SER A 87 -10.49 -24.37 10.15
C SER A 87 -9.18 -24.18 10.95
N PHE A 88 -8.08 -23.79 10.30
CA PHE A 88 -6.77 -23.67 10.94
C PHE A 88 -6.15 -22.26 10.91
N ARG A 89 -6.62 -21.31 10.08
CA ARG A 89 -5.99 -19.97 9.94
C ARG A 89 -6.97 -18.81 9.61
N PRO A 90 -8.12 -18.69 10.30
CA PRO A 90 -9.09 -17.65 9.96
C PRO A 90 -8.52 -16.23 10.08
N THR A 91 -7.49 -15.97 10.89
CA THR A 91 -6.94 -14.63 11.13
C THR A 91 -6.06 -14.03 10.02
N PHE A 92 -5.72 -14.79 8.98
CA PHE A 92 -4.66 -14.42 8.02
C PHE A 92 -5.10 -14.37 6.56
N THR A 93 -6.17 -15.07 6.21
CA THR A 93 -6.70 -15.15 4.85
C THR A 93 -8.08 -14.53 4.82
N GLY A 94 -8.40 -13.79 3.77
CA GLY A 94 -9.67 -13.09 3.67
C GLY A 94 -9.56 -11.84 2.82
N THR A 95 -10.64 -11.08 2.75
CA THR A 95 -10.68 -9.82 2.01
C THR A 95 -10.42 -8.65 2.95
N ALA A 96 -9.50 -7.76 2.57
CA ALA A 96 -9.26 -6.52 3.27
C ALA A 96 -9.64 -5.31 2.41
N GLY A 97 -10.54 -4.50 2.92
CA GLY A 97 -10.83 -3.16 2.41
C GLY A 97 -10.02 -2.13 3.20
N VAL A 98 -9.25 -1.30 2.50
CA VAL A 98 -8.44 -0.24 3.13
C VAL A 98 -8.68 1.08 2.45
N PHE A 99 -8.83 2.13 3.26
CA PHE A 99 -8.91 3.52 2.83
C PHE A 99 -7.76 4.30 3.47
N PHE A 100 -6.96 4.95 2.63
CA PHE A 100 -5.77 5.65 3.10
C PHE A 100 -5.48 6.89 2.27
N LYS A 101 -4.69 7.78 2.88
CA LYS A 101 -4.14 8.99 2.28
C LYS A 101 -2.61 8.91 2.32
N ALA A 102 -1.98 8.83 1.15
CA ALA A 102 -0.54 8.94 1.02
C ALA A 102 -0.16 10.38 0.69
N THR A 103 0.73 10.95 1.50
CA THR A 103 1.30 12.29 1.30
C THR A 103 2.76 12.13 0.91
N VAL A 104 3.08 12.42 -0.34
CA VAL A 104 4.44 12.29 -0.88
C VAL A 104 5.11 13.65 -0.89
N LEU A 105 6.27 13.74 -0.24
CA LEU A 105 7.08 14.94 -0.15
C LEU A 105 8.05 14.98 -1.32
N GLY A 106 7.85 15.92 -2.24
CA GLY A 106 8.75 16.15 -3.35
C GLY A 106 10.08 16.78 -2.90
N ARG A 107 11.15 16.47 -3.63
CA ARG A 107 12.49 17.08 -3.43
C ARG A 107 12.59 18.52 -3.92
N ILE A 108 11.64 18.97 -4.74
CA ILE A 108 11.67 20.30 -5.35
C ILE A 108 11.04 21.31 -4.39
N PHE A 109 11.79 22.38 -4.11
CA PHE A 109 11.31 23.55 -3.39
C PHE A 109 10.93 24.62 -4.42
N THR A 110 9.65 25.00 -4.45
CA THR A 110 9.17 26.15 -5.24
C THR A 110 8.76 27.25 -4.28
N LEU A 111 9.35 28.44 -4.43
CA LEU A 111 9.09 29.60 -3.56
C LEU A 111 9.29 29.30 -2.06
N GLY A 112 10.29 28.47 -1.72
CA GLY A 112 10.59 28.10 -0.33
C GLY A 112 9.61 27.08 0.31
N GLN A 113 8.64 26.57 -0.44
CA GLN A 113 7.73 25.51 0.00
C GLN A 113 8.09 24.18 -0.68
N ARG A 114 8.04 23.07 0.07
CA ARG A 114 8.19 21.72 -0.49
C ARG A 114 6.97 21.38 -1.33
N GLN A 115 7.17 20.96 -2.57
CA GLN A 115 6.07 20.39 -3.35
C GLN A 115 5.58 19.12 -2.65
N THR A 116 4.27 19.02 -2.44
CA THR A 116 3.64 17.87 -1.79
C THR A 116 2.54 17.35 -2.68
N SER A 117 2.50 16.03 -2.90
CA SER A 117 1.41 15.37 -3.58
C SER A 117 0.59 14.54 -2.60
N THR A 118 -0.71 14.42 -2.86
CA THR A 118 -1.65 13.68 -2.01
C THR A 118 -2.44 12.70 -2.86
N VAL A 119 -2.33 11.42 -2.54
CA VAL A 119 -3.11 10.34 -3.16
C VAL A 119 -4.09 9.80 -2.14
N THR A 120 -5.39 9.82 -2.48
CA THR A 120 -6.44 9.18 -1.68
C THR A 120 -6.95 7.95 -2.40
N SER A 121 -6.80 6.79 -1.76
CA SER A 121 -7.05 5.49 -2.38
C SER A 121 -7.92 4.61 -1.51
N SER A 122 -8.79 3.82 -2.17
CA SER A 122 -9.47 2.68 -1.58
C SER A 122 -9.10 1.42 -2.33
N LEU A 123 -8.65 0.39 -1.62
CA LEU A 123 -8.23 -0.89 -2.17
C LEU A 123 -9.03 -2.02 -1.52
N ASN A 124 -9.47 -2.98 -2.33
CA ASN A 124 -9.96 -4.27 -1.84
C ASN A 124 -8.97 -5.35 -2.30
N VAL A 125 -8.33 -6.02 -1.34
CA VAL A 125 -7.34 -7.09 -1.56
C VAL A 125 -7.95 -8.40 -1.06
N VAL A 126 -7.77 -9.49 -1.82
CA VAL A 126 -8.24 -10.85 -1.52
C VAL A 126 -7.05 -11.78 -1.46
#